data_AF-A0A7X9AJF2-F1
#
_entry.id   AF-A0A7X9AJF2-F1
#
_cell.length_a   1.000
_cell.length_b   1.000
_cell.length_c   1.000
_cell.angle_alpha   90.00
_cell.angle_beta   90.00
_cell.angle_gamma   90.00
#
_symmetry.space_group_name_H-M   'P 1'
#
loop_
_entity.id
_entity.type
_entity.pdbx_description
1 polymer ?
#
loop_
_entity_poly.entity_id
_entity_poly.type
_entity_poly.pdbx_seq_one_letter_code
_entity_poly.pdbx_strand_id
1 'polypeptide(L)'
;MLISAATVVLMYIGEAVMMKGDLYRFGTGWFFDGLKAIALAPVDILVVLISGAVTWFVLGMARRFAGWPGKRTAVIAGAVCLLIFGAGITFAVQADAGDGSSNADDTDILGSYEFDECLYMNPLSSFLAMKGSMPYIYELGEEGMTVRNTRTGDIEWASAQYEDTAVDESEFSSLIAFSFVSPPGISKYKDCRRRAVFTYENGQKYAFYTMDGESWLVRMANEKIGIWSIYRLKRAE
;
A
#
# COMPACT_ATOMS: atom_id res chain seq x y z
N MET A 1 -8.47 14.56 -27.26
CA MET A 1 -8.84 13.13 -27.31
C MET A 1 -7.77 12.26 -27.95
N LEU A 2 -7.28 12.58 -29.15
CA LEU A 2 -6.23 11.77 -29.81
C LEU A 2 -4.90 11.74 -29.04
N ILE A 3 -4.49 12.89 -28.49
CA ILE A 3 -3.24 13.00 -27.72
C ILE A 3 -3.35 12.25 -26.38
N SER A 4 -4.50 12.32 -25.71
CA SER A 4 -4.74 11.62 -24.42
C SER A 4 -4.84 10.11 -24.61
N ALA A 5 -5.52 9.65 -25.66
CA ALA A 5 -5.57 8.23 -25.99
C ALA A 5 -4.18 7.69 -26.34
N ALA A 6 -3.39 8.45 -27.11
CA ALA A 6 -2.02 8.07 -27.46
C ALA A 6 -1.10 8.01 -26.23
N THR A 7 -1.23 8.93 -25.28
CA THR A 7 -0.42 8.91 -24.04
C THR A 7 -0.78 7.74 -23.13
N VAL A 8 -2.08 7.41 -22.98
CA VAL A 8 -2.52 6.23 -22.22
C VAL A 8 -2.01 4.94 -22.85
N VAL A 9 -2.08 4.83 -24.17
CA VAL A 9 -1.55 3.66 -24.90
C VAL A 9 -0.03 3.55 -24.74
N LEU A 10 0.71 4.66 -24.81
CA LEU A 10 2.17 4.68 -24.60
C LEU A 10 2.57 4.31 -23.17
N MET A 11 1.83 4.78 -22.16
CA MET A 11 2.04 4.40 -20.76
C MET A 11 1.87 2.89 -20.58
N TYR A 12 0.80 2.31 -21.14
CA TYR A 12 0.49 0.90 -21.01
C TYR A 12 1.50 0.01 -21.75
N ILE A 13 1.98 0.45 -22.91
CA ILE A 13 3.10 -0.22 -23.63
C ILE A 13 4.38 -0.14 -22.79
N GLY A 14 4.62 0.99 -22.12
CA GLY A 14 5.75 1.18 -21.21
C GLY A 14 5.72 0.19 -20.04
N GLU A 15 4.58 0.04 -19.36
CA GLU A 15 4.39 -0.95 -18.29
C GLU A 15 4.59 -2.39 -18.79
N ALA A 16 4.05 -2.73 -19.96
CA ALA A 16 4.18 -4.07 -20.54
C ALA A 16 5.63 -4.44 -20.87
N VAL A 17 6.43 -3.47 -21.36
CA VAL A 17 7.86 -3.67 -21.66
C VAL A 17 8.69 -3.73 -20.38
N MET A 18 8.35 -2.95 -19.36
CA MET A 18 9.11 -2.88 -18.11
C MET A 18 8.93 -4.11 -17.21
N MET A 19 7.80 -4.82 -17.31
CA MET A 19 7.46 -5.94 -16.42
C MET A 19 7.62 -7.35 -17.03
N LYS A 20 8.29 -7.51 -18.19
CA LYS A 20 8.50 -8.82 -18.87
C LYS A 20 7.22 -9.68 -18.98
N GLY A 21 6.05 -9.07 -19.03
CA GLY A 21 4.76 -9.76 -19.22
C GLY A 21 4.02 -10.21 -17.95
N ASP A 22 4.52 -9.97 -16.74
CA ASP A 22 3.77 -10.23 -15.49
C ASP A 22 3.22 -8.92 -14.91
N LEU A 23 2.02 -8.54 -15.35
CA LEU A 23 1.26 -7.43 -14.77
C LEU A 23 0.67 -7.82 -13.40
N TYR A 24 0.57 -6.84 -12.50
CA TYR A 24 -0.01 -6.98 -11.15
C TYR A 24 -1.49 -7.41 -11.24
N ARG A 25 -1.84 -8.57 -10.67
CA ARG A 25 -3.19 -9.15 -10.69
C ARG A 25 -3.89 -8.95 -9.35
N PHE A 26 -5.04 -8.27 -9.38
CA PHE A 26 -5.86 -7.99 -8.18
C PHE A 26 -6.78 -9.15 -7.75
N GLY A 27 -6.75 -10.31 -8.42
CA GLY A 27 -7.59 -11.45 -8.05
C GLY A 27 -7.34 -12.71 -8.88
N THR A 28 -7.92 -13.83 -8.45
CA THR A 28 -7.90 -15.12 -9.14
C THR A 28 -9.27 -15.42 -9.73
N GLY A 29 -9.37 -15.64 -11.04
CA GLY A 29 -10.62 -16.02 -11.73
C GLY A 29 -10.74 -15.42 -13.13
N TRP A 30 -11.64 -15.95 -13.97
CA TRP A 30 -11.80 -15.59 -15.39
C TRP A 30 -12.00 -14.08 -15.66
N PHE A 31 -12.51 -13.32 -14.69
CA PHE A 31 -12.73 -11.87 -14.80
C PHE A 31 -11.48 -11.02 -14.48
N PHE A 32 -10.52 -11.61 -13.77
CA PHE A 32 -9.25 -10.99 -13.37
C PHE A 32 -8.05 -11.60 -14.13
N ASP A 33 -8.30 -12.64 -14.93
CA ASP A 33 -7.30 -13.22 -15.83
C ASP A 33 -7.15 -12.39 -17.10
N GLY A 34 -5.89 -12.11 -17.46
CA GLY A 34 -5.56 -11.46 -18.72
C GLY A 34 -6.00 -12.32 -19.90
N LEU A 35 -6.58 -11.69 -20.92
CA LEU A 35 -6.87 -12.37 -22.18
C LEU A 35 -5.56 -12.89 -22.79
N LYS A 36 -5.55 -14.11 -23.32
CA LYS A 36 -4.35 -14.80 -23.86
C LYS A 36 -3.55 -14.02 -24.93
N ALA A 37 -4.05 -12.90 -25.44
CA ALA A 37 -3.40 -12.04 -26.42
C ALA A 37 -3.11 -10.61 -25.91
N ILE A 38 -3.65 -10.20 -24.76
CA ILE A 38 -3.55 -8.82 -24.26
C ILE A 38 -3.40 -8.88 -22.74
N ALA A 39 -2.40 -8.20 -22.19
CA ALA A 39 -2.14 -8.12 -20.74
C ALA A 39 -3.25 -7.40 -19.92
N LEU A 40 -4.37 -7.03 -20.56
CA LEU A 40 -5.51 -6.38 -19.92
C LEU A 40 -6.51 -7.44 -19.44
N ALA A 41 -6.90 -7.37 -18.18
CA ALA A 41 -8.01 -8.15 -17.66
C ALA A 41 -9.34 -7.51 -18.11
N PRO A 42 -10.43 -8.30 -18.21
CA PRO A 42 -11.77 -7.78 -18.49
C PRO A 42 -12.20 -6.63 -17.56
N VAL A 43 -11.76 -6.66 -16.30
CA VAL A 43 -12.01 -5.60 -15.31
C VAL A 43 -11.36 -4.27 -15.70
N ASP A 44 -10.14 -4.29 -16.25
CA ASP A 44 -9.41 -3.06 -16.62
C ASP A 44 -10.12 -2.36 -17.78
N ILE A 45 -10.56 -3.13 -18.76
CA ILE A 45 -11.35 -2.64 -19.90
C ILE A 45 -12.66 -2.03 -19.40
N LEU A 46 -13.32 -2.66 -18.43
CA LEU A 46 -14.56 -2.17 -17.85
C LEU A 46 -14.35 -0.84 -17.10
N VAL A 47 -13.28 -0.71 -16.31
CA VAL A 47 -12.94 0.54 -15.60
C VAL A 47 -12.60 1.67 -16.58
N VAL A 48 -11.85 1.37 -17.64
CA VAL A 48 -11.55 2.34 -18.71
C VAL A 48 -12.84 2.76 -19.44
N LEU A 49 -13.75 1.83 -19.73
CA LEU A 49 -15.03 2.15 -20.34
C LEU A 49 -15.94 2.97 -19.42
N ILE A 50 -16.01 2.64 -18.13
CA ILE A 50 -16.82 3.39 -17.14
C ILE A 50 -16.27 4.80 -16.97
N SER A 51 -14.95 4.96 -16.78
CA SER A 51 -14.33 6.29 -16.66
C SER A 51 -14.52 7.13 -17.93
N GLY A 52 -14.42 6.51 -19.11
CA GLY A 52 -14.72 7.14 -20.39
C GLY A 52 -16.20 7.54 -20.51
N ALA A 53 -17.12 6.67 -20.11
CA ALA A 53 -18.56 6.92 -20.14
C ALA A 53 -18.98 8.03 -19.17
N VAL A 54 -18.42 8.06 -17.95
CA VAL A 54 -18.62 9.14 -16.98
C VAL A 54 -18.11 10.47 -17.55
N THR A 55 -16.92 10.47 -18.14
CA THR A 55 -16.34 11.66 -18.77
C THR A 55 -17.20 12.16 -19.93
N TRP A 56 -17.65 11.25 -20.80
CA TRP A 56 -18.55 11.57 -21.90
C TRP A 56 -19.90 12.08 -21.41
N PHE A 57 -20.45 11.49 -20.35
CA PHE A 57 -21.71 11.91 -19.75
C PHE A 57 -21.59 13.32 -19.16
N VAL A 58 -20.52 13.61 -18.43
CA VAL A 58 -20.24 14.95 -17.87
C VAL A 58 -20.08 15.99 -18.98
N LEU A 59 -19.29 15.69 -20.01
CA LEU A 59 -19.07 16.61 -21.14
C LEU A 59 -20.31 16.76 -22.03
N GLY A 60 -21.07 15.70 -22.22
CA GLY A 60 -22.32 15.69 -22.98
C GLY A 60 -23.42 16.49 -22.27
N MET A 61 -23.49 16.39 -20.95
CA MET A 61 -24.36 17.21 -20.12
C MET A 61 -23.93 18.68 -20.14
N ALA A 62 -22.62 18.95 -20.07
CA ALA A 62 -22.06 20.31 -20.19
C ALA A 62 -22.35 20.95 -21.55
N ARG A 63 -22.38 20.18 -22.65
CA ARG A 63 -22.77 20.67 -23.98
C ARG A 63 -24.26 20.96 -24.13
N ARG A 64 -25.12 20.23 -23.41
CA ARG A 64 -26.58 20.39 -23.50
C ARG A 64 -27.09 21.64 -22.79
N PHE A 65 -26.33 22.16 -21.82
CA PHE A 65 -26.64 23.40 -21.12
C PHE A 65 -25.70 24.51 -21.58
N ALA A 66 -26.09 25.23 -22.64
CA ALA A 66 -25.40 26.42 -23.12
C ALA A 66 -25.39 27.49 -21.99
N GLY A 67 -24.24 27.63 -21.32
CA GLY A 67 -24.06 28.48 -20.14
C GLY A 67 -23.29 27.84 -18.97
N TRP A 68 -22.70 26.65 -19.16
CA TRP A 68 -21.92 25.95 -18.12
C TRP A 68 -20.41 26.26 -18.22
N PRO A 69 -19.67 26.42 -17.10
CA PRO A 69 -20.03 26.13 -15.71
C PRO A 69 -20.41 27.37 -14.91
N GLY A 70 -21.67 27.43 -14.47
CA GLY A 70 -21.99 28.21 -13.29
C GLY A 70 -21.30 27.58 -12.07
N LYS A 71 -20.76 28.40 -11.16
CA LYS A 71 -20.01 27.99 -9.95
C LYS A 71 -20.61 26.79 -9.18
N ARG A 72 -21.94 26.64 -9.22
CA ARG A 72 -22.69 25.56 -8.54
C ARG A 72 -22.38 24.15 -9.07
N THR A 73 -22.10 24.00 -10.36
CA THR A 73 -21.88 22.67 -10.95
C THR A 73 -20.46 22.16 -10.77
N ALA A 74 -19.47 23.05 -10.72
CA ALA A 74 -18.12 22.70 -10.29
C ALA A 74 -18.10 22.26 -8.81
N VAL A 75 -18.90 22.91 -7.96
CA VAL A 75 -19.08 22.53 -6.56
C VAL A 75 -19.77 21.17 -6.44
N ILE A 76 -20.80 20.88 -7.24
CA ILE A 76 -21.48 19.58 -7.23
C ILE A 76 -20.53 18.47 -7.71
N ALA A 77 -19.77 18.67 -8.78
CA ALA A 77 -18.79 17.69 -9.26
C ALA A 77 -17.68 17.44 -8.22
N GLY A 78 -17.17 18.50 -7.59
CA GLY A 78 -16.24 18.39 -6.47
C GLY A 78 -16.82 17.65 -5.27
N ALA A 79 -18.09 17.91 -4.92
CA ALA A 79 -18.79 17.25 -3.83
C ALA A 79 -19.03 15.76 -4.11
N VAL A 80 -19.39 15.40 -5.35
CA VAL A 80 -19.55 13.99 -5.76
C VAL A 80 -18.21 13.26 -5.71
N CYS A 81 -17.11 13.86 -6.17
CA CYS A 81 -15.77 13.29 -6.00
C CYS A 81 -15.42 13.11 -4.52
N LEU A 82 -15.68 14.11 -3.67
CA LEU A 82 -15.46 14.02 -2.22
C LEU A 82 -16.33 12.95 -1.54
N LEU A 83 -17.56 12.72 -2.00
CA LEU A 83 -18.43 11.66 -1.48
C LEU A 83 -17.97 10.26 -1.90
N ILE A 84 -17.44 10.11 -3.13
CA ILE A 84 -16.86 8.83 -3.58
C ILE A 84 -15.58 8.51 -2.81
N PHE A 85 -14.75 9.53 -2.52
CA PHE A 85 -13.60 9.40 -1.61
C PHE A 85 -14.04 9.10 -0.16
N GLY A 86 -15.03 9.80 0.37
CA GLY A 86 -15.53 9.62 1.74
C GLY A 86 -16.19 8.27 1.97
N ALA A 87 -16.98 7.78 1.01
CA ALA A 87 -17.59 6.45 1.07
C ALA A 87 -16.52 5.34 1.05
N GLY A 88 -15.43 5.53 0.28
CA GLY A 88 -14.28 4.63 0.28
C GLY A 88 -13.56 4.55 1.62
N ILE A 89 -13.53 5.64 2.40
CA ILE A 89 -12.91 5.69 3.73
C ILE A 89 -13.84 5.08 4.80
N THR A 90 -15.17 5.25 4.68
CA THR A 90 -16.12 4.70 5.67
C THR A 90 -16.20 3.17 5.69
N PHE A 91 -15.89 2.49 4.58
CA PHE A 91 -15.76 1.02 4.59
C PHE A 91 -14.44 0.53 5.22
N ALA A 92 -13.43 1.40 5.37
CA ALA A 92 -12.14 1.07 5.98
C ALA A 92 -12.10 1.39 7.50
N VAL A 93 -12.92 2.34 7.97
CA VAL A 93 -12.85 2.85 9.37
C VAL A 93 -13.74 2.07 10.35
N GLN A 94 -14.64 1.20 9.88
CA GLN A 94 -15.54 0.46 10.78
C GLN A 94 -15.09 -0.99 11.02
N ALA A 95 -13.90 -1.14 11.60
CA ALA A 95 -13.46 -2.39 12.20
C ALA A 95 -12.44 -2.10 13.32
N ASP A 96 -12.88 -1.45 14.39
CA ASP A 96 -12.12 -1.43 15.64
C ASP A 96 -13.05 -1.58 16.85
N ALA A 97 -12.98 -2.76 17.49
CA ALA A 97 -13.27 -3.01 18.90
C ALA A 97 -12.92 -4.46 19.26
N GLY A 98 -11.85 -4.65 20.04
CA GLY A 98 -11.45 -5.91 20.69
C GLY A 98 -9.92 -6.01 20.71
N ASP A 99 -9.23 -5.35 21.65
CA ASP A 99 -8.87 -5.83 23.00
C ASP A 99 -8.09 -7.16 23.02
N GLY A 100 -6.92 -7.13 23.67
CA GLY A 100 -5.98 -8.24 23.72
C GLY A 100 -4.61 -7.83 24.24
N SER A 101 -4.57 -7.37 25.49
CA SER A 101 -3.35 -7.27 26.30
C SER A 101 -2.56 -8.59 26.32
N SER A 102 -1.24 -8.53 26.16
CA SER A 102 -0.35 -9.44 26.88
C SER A 102 1.04 -8.81 27.11
N ASN A 103 1.45 -8.85 28.37
CA ASN A 103 2.80 -8.51 28.83
C ASN A 103 3.82 -9.45 28.15
N ALA A 104 4.88 -8.89 27.59
CA ALA A 104 6.09 -9.61 27.26
C ALA A 104 7.31 -8.77 27.65
N ASP A 105 8.22 -9.43 28.36
CA ASP A 105 9.47 -8.91 28.87
C ASP A 105 10.24 -8.09 27.83
N ASP A 106 10.70 -6.93 28.26
CA ASP A 106 11.43 -5.95 27.48
C ASP A 106 12.83 -6.50 27.17
N THR A 107 12.99 -7.25 26.06
CA THR A 107 14.26 -7.36 25.30
C THR A 107 14.19 -8.25 24.06
N ASP A 108 13.24 -9.18 23.94
CA ASP A 108 13.28 -10.18 22.86
C ASP A 108 12.23 -9.93 21.76
N ILE A 109 12.68 -9.30 20.67
CA ILE A 109 11.85 -9.12 19.46
C ILE A 109 11.79 -10.40 18.61
N LEU A 110 12.48 -11.47 18.99
CA LEU A 110 12.46 -12.73 18.25
C LEU A 110 11.12 -13.44 18.42
N GLY A 111 10.66 -14.09 17.35
CA GLY A 111 9.38 -14.77 17.33
C GLY A 111 8.71 -14.78 15.97
N SER A 112 7.51 -15.33 15.93
CA SER A 112 6.67 -15.36 14.73
C SER A 112 5.69 -14.21 14.77
N TYR A 113 5.52 -13.55 13.63
CA TYR A 113 4.64 -12.41 13.47
C TYR A 113 3.78 -12.59 12.23
N GLU A 114 2.58 -12.04 12.28
CA GLU A 114 1.65 -12.02 11.16
C GLU A 114 1.18 -10.58 10.90
N PHE A 115 0.78 -10.33 9.66
CA PHE A 115 0.23 -9.04 9.26
C PHE A 115 -1.09 -8.77 9.99
N ASP A 116 -1.20 -7.60 10.61
CA ASP A 116 -2.45 -7.14 11.24
C ASP A 116 -3.08 -5.97 10.49
N GLU A 117 -2.32 -4.88 10.29
CA GLU A 117 -2.84 -3.65 9.68
C GLU A 117 -1.79 -2.95 8.79
N CYS A 118 -2.25 -2.25 7.75
CA CYS A 118 -1.42 -1.38 6.93
C CYS A 118 -1.54 0.07 7.41
N LEU A 119 -0.49 0.59 8.04
CA LEU A 119 -0.45 1.94 8.59
C LEU A 119 -0.11 3.00 7.54
N TYR A 120 0.67 2.61 6.53
CA TYR A 120 1.03 3.48 5.42
C TYR A 120 1.34 2.66 4.18
N MET A 121 0.92 3.19 3.02
CA MET A 121 1.27 2.66 1.72
C MET A 121 1.66 3.83 0.81
N ASN A 122 2.78 3.69 0.10
CA ASN A 122 3.21 4.68 -0.87
C ASN A 122 2.16 4.82 -1.98
N PRO A 123 1.79 6.05 -2.41
CA PRO A 123 0.80 6.27 -3.47
C PRO A 123 1.15 5.66 -4.82
N LEU A 124 2.43 5.39 -5.08
CA LEU A 124 2.89 4.69 -6.28
C LEU A 124 2.72 3.16 -6.18
N SER A 125 2.29 2.65 -5.03
CA SER A 125 1.98 1.25 -4.85
C SER A 125 0.65 0.91 -5.52
N SER A 126 0.67 -0.07 -6.42
CA SER A 126 -0.53 -0.73 -6.91
C SER A 126 -1.13 -1.71 -5.90
N PHE A 127 -0.50 -1.92 -4.73
CA PHE A 127 -0.95 -2.90 -3.75
C PHE A 127 -1.74 -2.24 -2.62
N LEU A 128 -2.95 -2.76 -2.34
CA LEU A 128 -3.77 -2.39 -1.20
C LEU A 128 -3.74 -3.53 -0.17
N ALA A 129 -3.07 -3.29 0.95
CA ALA A 129 -2.94 -4.25 2.04
C ALA A 129 -4.20 -4.20 2.92
N MET A 130 -5.09 -5.19 2.78
CA MET A 130 -6.26 -5.38 3.65
C MET A 130 -5.98 -6.47 4.70
N LYS A 131 -6.67 -6.41 5.85
CA LYS A 131 -6.56 -7.46 6.87
C LYS A 131 -6.86 -8.83 6.26
N GLY A 132 -5.94 -9.78 6.43
CA GLY A 132 -6.03 -11.12 5.83
C GLY A 132 -5.66 -11.22 4.34
N SER A 133 -5.30 -10.11 3.67
CA SER A 133 -4.85 -10.15 2.27
C SER A 133 -3.38 -10.55 2.11
N MET A 134 -2.62 -10.56 3.21
CA MET A 134 -1.21 -10.97 3.24
C MET A 134 -1.07 -12.35 3.88
N PRO A 135 -0.87 -13.42 3.09
CA PRO A 135 -0.65 -14.77 3.61
C PRO A 135 0.82 -14.96 4.02
N TYR A 136 1.39 -14.06 4.82
CA TYR A 136 2.80 -14.10 5.21
C TYR A 136 2.96 -14.24 6.72
N ILE A 137 3.82 -15.17 7.13
CA ILE A 137 4.34 -15.28 8.49
C ILE A 137 5.80 -14.82 8.46
N TYR A 138 6.13 -13.87 9.34
CA TYR A 138 7.47 -13.32 9.52
C TYR A 138 8.09 -13.93 10.77
N GLU A 139 9.05 -14.82 10.61
CA GLU A 139 9.78 -15.48 11.69
C GLU A 139 11.11 -14.75 11.90
N LEU A 140 11.23 -14.00 13.00
CA LEU A 140 12.45 -13.29 13.39
C LEU A 140 13.31 -14.21 14.27
N GLY A 141 14.52 -14.54 13.81
CA GLY A 141 15.52 -15.34 14.51
C GLY A 141 16.85 -14.61 14.68
N GLU A 142 17.79 -15.19 15.43
CA GLU A 142 19.06 -14.53 15.79
C GLU A 142 19.91 -14.06 14.60
N GLU A 143 19.84 -14.77 13.46
CA GLU A 143 20.65 -14.47 12.27
C GLU A 143 19.90 -13.70 11.18
N GLY A 144 18.56 -13.68 11.24
CA GLY A 144 17.76 -13.26 10.09
C GLY A 144 16.26 -13.28 10.31
N MET A 145 15.54 -12.84 9.29
CA MET A 145 14.10 -12.97 9.17
C MET A 145 13.76 -13.94 8.06
N THR A 146 12.92 -14.92 8.36
CA THR A 146 12.33 -15.83 7.39
C THR A 146 10.89 -15.40 7.12
N VAL A 147 10.52 -15.26 5.86
CA VAL A 147 9.15 -14.92 5.46
C VAL A 147 8.56 -16.11 4.72
N ARG A 148 7.51 -16.69 5.30
CA ARG A 148 6.80 -17.85 4.75
C ARG A 148 5.47 -17.41 4.16
N ASN A 149 5.24 -17.73 2.90
CA ASN A 149 3.93 -17.60 2.28
C ASN A 149 3.05 -18.80 2.65
N THR A 150 2.00 -18.61 3.45
CA THR A 150 1.11 -19.69 3.91
C THR A 150 0.25 -20.27 2.79
N ARG A 151 0.12 -19.58 1.65
CA ARG A 151 -0.66 -20.04 0.50
C ARG A 151 0.16 -20.86 -0.49
N THR A 152 1.38 -20.43 -0.80
CA THR A 152 2.25 -21.10 -1.78
C THR A 152 3.28 -22.03 -1.14
N GLY A 153 3.60 -21.81 0.13
CA GLY A 153 4.68 -22.49 0.83
C GLY A 153 6.07 -21.91 0.54
N ASP A 154 6.15 -20.83 -0.25
CA ASP A 154 7.41 -20.17 -0.56
C ASP A 154 8.06 -19.59 0.69
N ILE A 155 9.38 -19.70 0.78
CA ILE A 155 10.17 -19.22 1.90
C ILE A 155 11.23 -18.27 1.35
N GLU A 156 11.27 -17.07 1.90
CA GLU A 156 12.31 -16.09 1.63
C GLU A 156 13.09 -15.80 2.90
N TRP A 157 14.38 -15.53 2.76
CA TRP A 157 15.26 -15.22 3.89
C TRP A 157 15.93 -13.87 3.71
N ALA A 158 16.08 -13.14 4.81
CA ALA A 158 16.81 -11.89 4.89
C ALA A 158 17.75 -11.89 6.08
N SER A 159 18.96 -11.38 5.88
CA SER A 159 19.94 -11.20 6.96
C SER A 159 19.51 -10.09 7.91
N ALA A 160 19.64 -10.31 9.22
CA ALA A 160 19.28 -9.33 10.24
C ALA A 160 20.51 -8.55 10.72
N GLN A 161 20.32 -7.24 10.89
CA GLN A 161 21.22 -6.39 11.66
C GLN A 161 20.42 -5.80 12.81
N TYR A 162 20.59 -6.38 14.00
CA TYR A 162 19.92 -5.93 15.21
C TYR A 162 20.55 -4.65 15.73
N GLU A 163 19.70 -3.73 16.17
CA GLU A 163 20.09 -2.44 16.73
C GLU A 163 19.09 -2.03 17.82
N ASP A 164 19.40 -0.96 18.55
CA ASP A 164 18.46 -0.34 19.46
C ASP A 164 18.60 1.18 19.35
N THR A 165 18.04 1.71 18.26
CA THR A 165 18.21 3.12 17.87
C THR A 165 16.91 3.85 18.16
N ALA A 166 16.95 4.86 19.03
CA ALA A 166 15.81 5.76 19.26
C ALA A 166 15.47 6.53 17.98
N VAL A 167 14.18 6.65 17.68
CA VAL A 167 13.69 7.22 16.42
C VAL A 167 13.02 8.56 16.69
N ASP A 168 13.57 9.61 16.10
CA ASP A 168 12.99 10.95 16.16
C ASP A 168 11.88 11.13 15.10
N GLU A 169 10.82 11.86 15.45
CA GLU A 169 9.68 12.11 14.55
C GLU A 169 10.07 12.88 13.30
N SER A 170 10.99 13.84 13.41
CA SER A 170 11.43 14.64 12.26
C SER A 170 12.26 13.79 11.30
N GLU A 171 13.13 12.93 11.84
CA GLU A 171 13.92 11.97 11.05
C GLU A 171 12.99 10.97 10.35
N PHE A 172 12.05 10.35 11.08
CA PHE A 172 11.12 9.37 10.52
C PHE A 172 10.24 9.99 9.43
N SER A 173 9.71 11.19 9.67
CA SER A 173 8.88 11.90 8.70
C SER A 173 9.64 12.26 7.44
N SER A 174 10.96 12.53 7.54
CA SER A 174 11.80 12.82 6.38
C SER A 174 11.97 11.62 5.43
N LEU A 175 11.74 10.40 5.93
CA LEU A 175 11.81 9.18 5.12
C LEU A 175 10.58 8.99 4.22
N ILE A 176 9.52 9.79 4.40
CA ILE A 176 8.35 9.78 3.53
C ILE A 176 8.51 10.86 2.46
N ALA A 177 8.88 10.45 1.24
CA ALA A 177 9.20 11.36 0.15
C ALA A 177 8.00 12.20 -0.36
N PHE A 178 6.76 11.82 -0.04
CA PHE A 178 5.55 12.46 -0.55
C PHE A 178 4.88 13.36 0.48
N SER A 179 5.09 14.68 0.36
CA SER A 179 4.52 15.67 1.28
C SER A 179 3.00 15.83 1.24
N PHE A 180 2.30 15.20 0.29
CA PHE A 180 0.83 15.26 0.19
C PHE A 180 0.13 14.12 0.94
N VAL A 181 0.87 13.11 1.41
CA VAL A 181 0.36 12.07 2.31
C VAL A 181 0.97 12.31 3.68
N SER A 182 0.11 12.51 4.68
CA SER A 182 0.59 12.63 6.06
C SER A 182 1.20 11.29 6.50
N PRO A 183 2.45 11.29 7.02
CA PRO A 183 2.98 10.13 7.73
C PRO A 183 2.01 9.69 8.84
N PRO A 184 1.99 8.40 9.20
CA PRO A 184 1.43 8.03 10.49
C PRO A 184 2.20 8.79 11.57
N GLY A 185 1.50 9.65 12.32
CA GLY A 185 2.12 10.44 13.38
C GLY A 185 2.64 9.53 14.48
N ILE A 186 3.94 9.61 14.76
CA ILE A 186 4.59 8.80 15.80
C ILE A 186 4.75 9.53 17.13
N SER A 187 4.49 10.85 17.18
CA SER A 187 4.46 11.65 18.43
C SER A 187 3.47 11.17 19.49
N LYS A 188 2.48 10.36 19.11
CA LYS A 188 1.55 9.73 20.05
C LYS A 188 2.23 8.63 20.90
N TYR A 189 3.37 8.11 20.45
CA TYR A 189 4.12 7.08 21.14
C TYR A 189 5.23 7.71 22.01
N LYS A 190 5.48 7.11 23.18
CA LYS A 190 6.49 7.59 24.15
C LYS A 190 7.88 7.01 23.90
N ASP A 191 7.95 5.75 23.48
CA ASP A 191 9.17 5.03 23.15
C ASP A 191 9.10 4.48 21.72
N CYS A 192 9.84 5.12 20.83
CA CYS A 192 9.95 4.76 19.42
C CYS A 192 11.37 4.29 19.14
N ARG A 193 11.55 3.00 18.84
CA ARG A 193 12.88 2.44 18.55
C ARG A 193 12.89 1.62 17.28
N ARG A 194 13.96 1.76 16.50
CA ARG A 194 14.32 0.83 15.43
C ARG A 194 15.14 -0.29 16.06
N ARG A 195 14.68 -1.53 15.88
CA ARG A 195 15.25 -2.71 16.55
C ARG A 195 16.01 -3.65 15.63
N ALA A 196 15.72 -3.61 14.32
CA ALA A 196 16.45 -4.37 13.34
C ALA A 196 16.32 -3.78 11.93
N VAL A 197 17.31 -4.06 11.09
CA VAL A 197 17.24 -3.89 9.63
C VAL A 197 17.48 -5.25 8.96
N PHE A 198 16.54 -5.65 8.13
CA PHE A 198 16.62 -6.87 7.33
C PHE A 198 16.99 -6.56 5.90
N THR A 199 18.00 -7.26 5.37
CA THR A 199 18.45 -7.10 3.98
C THR A 199 18.36 -8.43 3.24
N TYR A 200 17.58 -8.42 2.15
CA TYR A 200 17.44 -9.54 1.22
C TYR A 200 18.58 -9.53 0.19
N GLU A 201 18.84 -10.67 -0.44
CA GLU A 201 19.88 -10.80 -1.48
C GLU A 201 19.66 -9.88 -2.69
N ASN A 202 18.41 -9.57 -3.01
CA ASN A 202 18.04 -8.64 -4.08
C ASN A 202 18.23 -7.16 -3.71
N GLY A 203 18.75 -6.86 -2.51
CA GLY A 203 18.95 -5.51 -2.00
C GLY A 203 17.71 -4.85 -1.39
N GLN A 204 16.56 -5.53 -1.39
CA GLN A 204 15.36 -5.07 -0.70
C GLN A 204 15.62 -5.00 0.80
N LYS A 205 15.23 -3.88 1.41
CA LYS A 205 15.41 -3.64 2.85
C LYS A 205 14.07 -3.52 3.56
N TYR A 206 14.03 -4.06 4.77
CA TYR A 206 12.98 -3.84 5.74
C TYR A 206 13.60 -3.39 7.05
N ALA A 207 12.88 -2.58 7.81
CA ALA A 207 13.27 -2.17 9.14
C ALA A 207 12.16 -2.49 10.13
N PHE A 208 12.52 -3.06 11.27
CA PHE A 208 11.61 -3.41 12.35
C PHE A 208 11.67 -2.33 13.42
N TYR A 209 10.50 -1.82 13.79
CA TYR A 209 10.34 -0.80 14.79
C TYR A 209 9.45 -1.30 15.91
N THR A 210 9.71 -0.82 17.12
CA THR A 210 8.85 -0.96 18.29
C THR A 210 8.34 0.43 18.65
N MET A 211 7.01 0.59 18.65
CA MET A 211 6.32 1.84 18.99
C MET A 211 5.46 1.61 20.24
N ASP A 212 5.96 1.98 21.43
CA ASP A 212 5.35 1.63 22.73
C ASP A 212 4.95 0.14 22.87
N GLY A 213 5.78 -0.76 22.32
CA GLY A 213 5.51 -2.20 22.31
C GLY A 213 4.76 -2.71 21.08
N GLU A 214 4.21 -1.84 20.23
CA GLU A 214 3.66 -2.26 18.93
C GLU A 214 4.78 -2.63 17.95
N SER A 215 4.63 -3.74 17.25
CA SER A 215 5.60 -4.22 16.26
C SER A 215 5.27 -3.70 14.87
N TRP A 216 6.19 -2.93 14.28
CA TRP A 216 6.01 -2.32 12.97
C TRP A 216 7.08 -2.80 11.99
N LEU A 217 6.67 -3.26 10.82
CA LEU A 217 7.55 -3.64 9.72
C LEU A 217 7.48 -2.59 8.61
N VAL A 218 8.59 -1.91 8.38
CA VAL A 218 8.71 -0.82 7.42
C VAL A 218 9.49 -1.31 6.20
N ARG A 219 8.86 -1.28 5.03
CA ARG A 219 9.52 -1.58 3.77
C ARG A 219 10.17 -0.34 3.21
N MET A 220 11.47 -0.41 2.93
CA MET A 220 12.20 0.68 2.26
C MET A 220 12.23 0.41 0.76
N ALA A 221 11.98 1.43 -0.06
CA ALA A 221 12.20 1.33 -1.50
C ALA A 221 13.68 1.60 -1.83
N ASN A 222 13.98 2.83 -2.26
CA ASN A 222 15.34 3.31 -2.50
C ASN A 222 15.52 4.66 -1.79
N GLU A 223 16.73 5.20 -1.78
CA GLU A 223 17.05 6.47 -1.09
C GLU A 223 16.22 7.67 -1.59
N LYS A 224 15.70 7.62 -2.82
CA LYS A 224 14.89 8.71 -3.40
C LYS A 224 13.41 8.61 -3.06
N ILE A 225 12.88 7.39 -2.95
CA ILE A 225 11.46 7.12 -2.70
C ILE A 225 11.20 6.99 -1.19
N GLY A 226 12.22 6.58 -0.42
CA GLY A 226 12.14 6.40 1.02
C GLY A 226 11.27 5.20 1.40
N ILE A 227 10.32 5.42 2.31
CA ILE A 227 9.40 4.38 2.78
C ILE A 227 8.39 4.01 1.69
N TRP A 228 8.32 2.70 1.41
CA TRP A 228 7.33 2.13 0.50
C TRP A 228 6.04 1.74 1.23
N SER A 229 6.15 1.14 2.40
CA SER A 229 4.99 0.74 3.21
C SER A 229 5.35 0.55 4.68
N ILE A 230 4.36 0.67 5.54
CA ILE A 230 4.45 0.43 6.99
C ILE A 230 3.32 -0.51 7.36
N TYR A 231 3.66 -1.64 7.97
CA TYR A 231 2.72 -2.64 8.44
C TYR A 231 2.81 -2.79 9.95
N ARG A 232 1.68 -2.81 10.64
CA ARG A 232 1.60 -3.30 12.01
C ARG A 232 1.56 -4.82 11.96
N LEU A 233 2.42 -5.43 12.77
CA LEU A 233 2.48 -6.87 12.96
C LEU A 233 1.93 -7.23 14.34
N LYS A 234 1.26 -8.37 14.42
CA LYS A 234 0.92 -9.02 15.69
C LYS A 234 1.75 -10.28 15.84
N ARG A 235 2.13 -10.61 17.07
CA ARG A 235 2.83 -11.87 17.36
C ARG A 235 1.86 -13.02 17.09
N ALA A 236 2.30 -14.01 16.31
CA ALA A 236 1.53 -15.22 16.07
C ALA A 236 1.63 -16.12 17.31
N GLU A 237 0.49 -16.62 17.78
CA GLU A 237 0.38 -17.58 18.89
C GLU A 237 0.79 -19.00 18.49
#